data_AF-A0A973BQI9-F1
#
_entry.id   AF-A0A973BQI9-F1
#
_cell.length_a   1.000
_cell.length_b   1.000
_cell.length_c   1.000
_cell.angle_alpha   90.00
_cell.angle_beta   90.00
_cell.angle_gamma   90.00
#
_symmetry.space_group_name_H-M   'P 1'
#
loop_
_entity.id
_entity.type
_entity.pdbx_description
1 polymer ?
#
loop_
_entity_poly.entity_id
_entity_poly.type
_entity_poly.pdbx_seq_one_letter_code
_entity_poly.pdbx_strand_id
1 'polypeptide(L)'
;MNKLTNSMKSFINDFIEDESGLTAVEYAIAGGLVVGGMVAAFVALGDNATDQITKLSCSAGGGTWTDGTAGTPTTPATPGTCS
;
A
#
# COMPACT_ATOMS: atom_id res chain seq x y z
N MET A 1 -25.04 1.01 22.99
CA MET A 1 -23.66 0.67 22.59
C MET A 1 -23.20 -0.56 23.33
N ASN A 2 -22.71 -1.53 22.56
CA ASN A 2 -22.24 -2.83 23.03
C ASN A 2 -21.02 -2.57 23.94
N LYS A 3 -21.04 -3.03 25.20
CA LYS A 3 -20.00 -2.74 26.20
C LYS A 3 -18.59 -3.05 25.70
N LEU A 4 -18.46 -4.07 24.85
CA LEU A 4 -17.22 -4.47 24.19
C LEU A 4 -16.63 -3.36 23.31
N THR A 5 -17.46 -2.67 22.53
CA THR A 5 -17.02 -1.58 21.64
C THR A 5 -16.55 -0.37 22.44
N ASN A 6 -17.20 -0.09 23.57
CA ASN A 6 -16.80 1.01 24.45
C ASN A 6 -15.50 0.69 25.20
N SER A 7 -15.32 -0.56 25.67
CA SER A 7 -14.05 -0.99 26.27
C SER A 7 -12.89 -0.96 25.29
N MET A 8 -13.08 -1.42 24.04
CA MET A 8 -12.03 -1.33 23.01
C MET A 8 -11.68 0.13 22.69
N LYS A 9 -12.67 1.02 22.60
CA LYS A 9 -12.45 2.46 22.36
C LYS A 9 -11.72 3.14 23.51
N SER A 10 -12.06 2.80 24.77
CA SER A 10 -11.34 3.31 25.94
C SER A 10 -9.88 2.86 25.91
N PHE A 11 -9.64 1.57 25.64
CA PHE A 11 -8.28 1.04 25.58
C PHE A 11 -7.42 1.73 24.51
N ILE A 12 -7.99 2.03 23.34
CA ILE A 12 -7.31 2.77 22.27
C ILE A 12 -7.09 4.23 22.65
N ASN A 13 -8.06 4.89 23.29
CA ASN A 13 -7.91 6.26 23.77
C ASN A 13 -6.83 6.35 24.86
N ASP A 14 -6.85 5.45 25.84
CA ASP A 14 -5.89 5.42 26.94
C ASP A 14 -4.47 5.14 26.42
N PHE A 15 -4.34 4.31 25.37
CA PHE A 15 -3.06 4.04 24.70
C PHE A 15 -2.53 5.22 23.88
N ILE A 16 -3.42 6.09 23.39
CA ILE A 16 -3.07 7.32 22.64
C ILE A 16 -2.81 8.49 23.62
N GLU A 17 -3.45 8.50 24.79
CA GLU A 17 -3.32 9.57 25.79
C GLU A 17 -2.14 9.35 26.76
N ASP A 18 -1.61 8.13 26.89
CA ASP A 18 -0.45 7.82 27.75
C ASP A 18 0.89 8.21 27.10
N GLU A 19 1.08 9.52 26.90
CA GLU A 19 2.21 10.14 26.20
C GLU A 19 3.29 10.67 27.18
N SER A 20 3.85 9.81 28.04
CA SER A 20 5.12 10.13 28.73
C SER A 20 6.24 9.12 28.53
N GLY A 21 5.98 8.01 27.82
CA GLY A 21 7.00 7.00 27.55
C GLY A 21 6.47 5.65 27.09
N LEU A 22 5.52 5.61 26.16
CA LEU A 22 5.22 4.35 25.46
C LEU A 22 6.46 4.02 24.60
N THR A 23 7.08 2.87 24.81
CA THR A 23 8.47 2.56 24.45
C THR A 23 8.80 2.83 22.97
N ALA A 24 10.07 3.09 22.62
CA ALA A 24 10.52 3.27 21.23
C ALA A 24 10.03 2.16 20.26
N VAL A 25 9.69 0.99 20.80
CA VAL A 25 9.14 -0.15 20.09
C VAL A 25 7.73 0.12 19.53
N GLU A 26 6.85 0.84 20.24
CA GLU A 26 5.48 1.08 19.77
C GLU A 26 5.42 2.13 18.67
N TYR A 27 6.19 3.21 18.81
CA TYR A 27 6.37 4.17 17.71
C TYR A 27 7.09 3.53 16.51
N ALA A 28 8.00 2.59 16.73
CA ALA A 28 8.63 1.84 15.64
C ALA A 28 7.62 0.95 14.90
N ILE A 29 6.65 0.34 15.60
CA ILE A 29 5.58 -0.46 14.96
C ILE A 29 4.62 0.46 14.20
N ALA A 30 4.18 1.56 14.82
CA ALA A 30 3.30 2.53 14.17
C ALA A 30 3.97 3.16 12.94
N GLY A 31 5.20 3.63 13.08
CA GLY A 31 6.01 4.16 11.99
C GLY A 31 6.28 3.12 10.91
N GLY A 32 6.57 1.87 11.30
CA GLY A 32 6.78 0.75 10.39
C GLY A 32 5.55 0.42 9.55
N LEU A 33 4.35 0.48 10.13
CA LEU A 33 3.10 0.25 9.41
C LEU A 33 2.82 1.38 8.41
N VAL A 34 3.06 2.64 8.79
CA VAL A 34 2.90 3.79 7.90
C VAL A 34 3.90 3.71 6.74
N VAL A 35 5.18 3.50 7.03
CA VAL A 35 6.22 3.38 6.00
C VAL A 35 5.97 2.16 5.12
N GLY A 36 5.58 1.02 5.71
CA GLY A 36 5.22 -0.18 4.96
C GLY A 36 4.07 0.06 3.99
N GLY A 37 3.02 0.77 4.43
CA GLY A 37 1.92 1.20 3.58
C GLY A 37 2.35 2.15 2.45
N MET A 38 3.26 3.08 2.72
CA MET A 38 3.83 3.97 1.70
C MET A 38 4.64 3.19 0.67
N VAL A 39 5.52 2.27 1.10
CA VAL A 39 6.32 1.43 0.19
C VAL A 39 5.40 0.61 -0.71
N ALA A 40 4.40 -0.06 -0.13
CA ALA A 40 3.37 -0.79 -0.87
C ALA A 40 2.67 0.08 -1.94
N ALA A 41 2.25 1.29 -1.57
CA ALA A 41 1.60 2.21 -2.49
C ALA A 41 2.54 2.65 -3.63
N PHE A 42 3.82 2.94 -3.34
CA PHE A 42 4.78 3.35 -4.35
C PHE A 42 5.18 2.21 -5.29
N VAL A 43 5.30 0.97 -4.79
CA VAL A 43 5.53 -0.21 -5.64
C VAL A 43 4.35 -0.40 -6.59
N ALA A 44 3.12 -0.40 -6.08
CA ALA A 44 1.92 -0.52 -6.91
C ALA A 44 1.83 0.61 -7.96
N LEU A 45 2.14 1.85 -7.56
CA LEU A 45 2.15 2.98 -8.48
C LEU A 45 3.24 2.83 -9.56
N GLY A 46 4.45 2.41 -9.17
CA GLY A 46 5.58 2.18 -10.06
C GLY A 46 5.28 1.11 -11.10
N ASP A 47 4.80 -0.05 -10.66
CA ASP A 47 4.42 -1.16 -11.53
C ASP A 47 3.38 -0.72 -12.57
N ASN A 48 2.30 -0.07 -12.11
CA ASN A 48 1.23 0.40 -12.99
C ASN A 48 1.74 1.48 -13.97
N ALA A 49 2.63 2.39 -13.53
CA ALA A 49 3.23 3.39 -14.40
C ALA A 49 4.14 2.76 -15.47
N THR A 50 4.97 1.79 -15.10
CA THR A 50 5.82 1.04 -16.03
C THR A 50 4.98 0.30 -17.07
N ASP A 51 3.86 -0.29 -16.67
CA ASP A 51 2.95 -1.00 -17.59
C ASP A 51 2.33 -0.02 -18.62
N GLN A 52 1.87 1.16 -18.17
CA GLN A 52 1.34 2.18 -19.08
C GLN A 52 2.39 2.73 -20.06
N ILE A 53 3.62 2.95 -19.61
CA ILE A 53 4.72 3.39 -20.47
C ILE A 53 5.04 2.32 -21.51
N THR A 54 5.09 1.06 -21.10
CA THR A 54 5.39 -0.07 -21.99
C THR A 54 4.28 -0.26 -23.01
N LYS A 55 3.02 -0.15 -22.59
CA LYS A 55 1.84 -0.13 -23.48
C LYS A 55 1.95 0.96 -24.53
N LEU A 56 2.26 2.19 -24.13
CA LEU A 56 2.44 3.30 -25.05
C LEU A 56 3.58 3.03 -26.04
N SER A 57 4.72 2.52 -25.56
CA SER A 57 5.85 2.16 -26.42
C SER A 57 5.50 1.07 -27.44
N CYS A 58 4.73 0.06 -27.02
CA CYS A 58 4.27 -1.01 -27.89
C CYS A 58 3.37 -0.47 -29.00
N SER A 59 2.36 0.33 -28.64
CA SER A 59 1.46 0.95 -29.61
C SER A 59 2.17 1.91 -30.55
N ALA A 60 3.16 2.67 -30.05
CA ALA A 60 3.99 3.55 -30.89
C ALA A 60 4.84 2.76 -31.90
N GLY A 61 5.25 1.54 -31.55
CA GLY A 61 5.95 0.61 -32.45
C GLY A 61 5.04 -0.15 -33.43
N GLY A 62 3.72 0.05 -33.37
CA GLY A 62 2.73 -0.67 -34.18
C GLY A 62 2.36 -2.06 -33.66
N GLY A 63 2.81 -2.41 -32.46
CA GLY A 63 2.45 -3.66 -31.78
C GLY A 63 1.07 -3.59 -31.12
N THR A 64 0.52 -4.76 -30.82
CA THR A 64 -0.72 -4.92 -30.06
C THR A 64 -0.38 -5.23 -28.61
N TRP A 65 -0.98 -4.48 -27.69
CA TRP A 65 -0.78 -4.69 -26.27
C TRP A 65 -1.85 -5.60 -25.68
N THR A 66 -1.43 -6.59 -24.90
CA THR A 66 -2.31 -7.40 -24.06
C THR A 66 -2.11 -6.98 -22.61
N ASP A 67 -3.15 -6.41 -21.99
CA ASP A 67 -3.08 -5.90 -20.63
C ASP A 67 -2.78 -7.03 -19.63
N GLY A 68 -1.87 -6.76 -18.71
CA GLY A 68 -1.58 -7.61 -17.56
C GLY A 68 -2.57 -7.40 -16.43
N THR A 69 -2.20 -7.82 -15.22
CA THR A 69 -3.00 -7.54 -14.01
C THR A 69 -2.36 -6.38 -13.25
N ALA A 70 -3.15 -5.34 -12.96
CA ALA A 70 -2.68 -4.16 -12.23
C ALA A 70 -2.12 -4.53 -10.85
N GLY A 71 -1.03 -3.86 -10.48
CA GLY A 71 -0.46 -3.98 -9.15
C GLY A 71 -1.37 -3.33 -8.12
N THR A 72 -1.58 -4.00 -6.99
CA THR A 72 -2.28 -3.44 -5.83
C THR A 72 -1.27 -3.22 -4.70
N PRO A 73 -1.59 -2.43 -3.66
CA PRO A 73 -0.68 -2.22 -2.54
C PRO A 73 -0.23 -3.53 -1.85
N THR A 74 -0.98 -4.62 -2.01
CA THR A 74 -0.66 -5.91 -1.38
C THR A 74 -0.21 -6.98 -2.36
N THR A 75 -0.25 -6.72 -3.68
CA THR A 75 0.12 -7.70 -4.71
C THR A 75 0.86 -7.03 -5.88
N PRO A 76 2.06 -7.51 -6.26
CA PRO A 76 2.76 -7.01 -7.44
C PRO A 76 1.94 -7.13 -8.72
N ALA A 77 2.15 -6.22 -9.67
CA ALA A 77 1.52 -6.34 -10.98
C ALA A 77 2.04 -7.57 -11.74
N THR A 78 1.18 -8.15 -12.58
CA THR A 78 1.65 -9.03 -13.65
C THR A 78 1.83 -8.18 -14.90
N PRO A 79 3.05 -8.06 -15.47
CA PRO A 79 3.29 -7.22 -16.64
C PRO A 79 2.44 -7.63 -17.84
N GLY A 80 1.93 -6.65 -18.58
CA GLY A 80 1.35 -6.89 -19.89
C GLY A 80 2.41 -7.28 -20.93
N THR A 81 1.96 -7.72 -22.10
CA THR A 81 2.85 -8.17 -23.18
C THR A 81 2.53 -7.47 -24.49
N CYS A 82 3.59 -7.14 -25.23
CA CYS A 82 3.52 -6.60 -26.58
C CYS A 82 3.70 -7.71 -27.62
N SER A 83 2.82 -7.75 -28.63
CA SER A 83 2.86 -8.70 -29.76
C SER A 83 2.77 -8.00 -31.11
#